data_AF-A0A1T5JHZ9-F1
#
_entry.id   AF-A0A1T5JHZ9-F1
#
_cell.length_a   1.000
_cell.length_b   1.000
_cell.length_c   1.000
_cell.angle_alpha   90.00
_cell.angle_beta   90.00
_cell.angle_gamma   90.00
#
_symmetry.space_group_name_H-M   'P 1'
#
loop_
_entity.id
_entity.type
_entity.pdbx_description
1 polymer ?
#
loop_
_entity_poly.entity_id
_entity_poly.type
_entity_poly.pdbx_seq_one_letter_code
_entity_poly.pdbx_strand_id
1 'polypeptide(L)' 'MSDHHAQPTQDGPRMDQNETDDAAKAEGIIAQTAQDLPGQPHDIVREALAQRFEQSGVAASDDDLNGHADEVIKRSSGS' A
#
# COMPACT_ATOMS: atom_id res chain seq x y z
N MET A 1 -22.29 13.88 47.04
CA MET A 1 -22.31 12.63 46.25
C MET A 1 -21.83 13.01 44.87
N SER A 2 -20.59 12.65 44.55
CA SER A 2 -19.92 13.03 43.30
C SER A 2 -19.66 11.75 42.52
N ASP A 3 -20.51 11.44 41.55
CA ASP A 3 -20.27 10.33 40.63
C ASP A 3 -19.58 10.87 39.38
N HIS A 4 -18.26 10.72 39.38
CA HIS A 4 -17.37 10.92 38.24
C HIS A 4 -17.16 9.57 37.53
N HIS A 5 -17.44 9.56 36.23
CA HIS A 5 -16.87 8.70 35.17
C HIS A 5 -17.01 7.17 35.22
N ALA A 6 -17.62 6.61 34.17
CA ALA A 6 -17.20 5.32 33.61
C ALA A 6 -17.68 5.12 32.14
N GLN A 7 -17.16 5.91 31.21
CA GLN A 7 -17.01 5.55 29.79
C GLN A 7 -15.69 6.21 29.34
N PRO A 8 -14.75 5.54 28.66
CA PRO A 8 -14.98 4.57 27.60
C PRO A 8 -14.26 3.22 27.85
N THR A 9 -14.99 2.11 27.69
CA THR A 9 -14.32 0.83 27.47
C THR A 9 -13.70 0.90 26.09
N GLN A 10 -12.37 0.99 26.05
CA GLN A 10 -11.59 0.87 24.84
C GLN A 10 -11.84 -0.52 24.27
N ASP A 11 -12.68 -0.61 23.23
CA ASP A 11 -12.79 -1.81 22.42
C ASP A 11 -11.39 -2.11 21.83
N GLY A 12 -10.97 -3.37 21.93
CA GLY A 12 -9.62 -3.82 21.55
C GLY A 12 -9.23 -3.51 20.10
N PRO A 13 -7.95 -3.72 19.72
CA PRO A 13 -7.44 -3.31 18.42
C PRO A 13 -8.29 -3.94 17.29
N ARG A 14 -8.89 -3.07 16.46
CA ARG A 14 -9.68 -3.45 15.29
C ARG A 14 -8.72 -3.95 14.21
N MET A 15 -8.57 -5.27 14.13
CA MET A 15 -7.73 -5.94 13.14
C MET A 15 -8.12 -5.62 11.68
N ASP A 16 -9.39 -5.22 11.43
CA ASP A 16 -9.89 -4.77 10.12
C ASP A 16 -9.26 -3.46 9.62
N GLN A 17 -8.64 -2.66 10.49
CA GLN A 17 -7.96 -1.44 10.07
C GLN A 17 -6.69 -1.73 9.27
N ASN A 18 -6.02 -2.86 9.54
CA ASN A 18 -4.74 -3.19 8.91
C ASN A 18 -4.87 -3.47 7.40
N GLU A 19 -5.91 -4.21 6.97
CA GLU A 19 -6.12 -4.51 5.55
C GLU A 19 -6.46 -3.25 4.74
N THR A 20 -7.26 -2.35 5.31
CA THR A 20 -7.59 -1.07 4.68
C THR A 20 -6.36 -0.16 4.60
N ASP A 21 -5.53 -0.14 5.65
CA ASP A 21 -4.32 0.66 5.71
C ASP A 21 -3.25 0.17 4.71
N ASP A 22 -3.11 -1.14 4.53
CA ASP A 22 -2.13 -1.71 3.60
C ASP A 22 -2.52 -1.51 2.13
N ALA A 23 -3.81 -1.60 1.80
CA ALA A 23 -4.31 -1.26 0.47
C ALA A 23 -4.07 0.23 0.12
N ALA A 24 -4.30 1.13 1.08
CA ALA A 24 -4.04 2.56 0.89
C ALA A 24 -2.55 2.87 0.72
N LYS A 25 -1.67 2.19 1.47
CA LYS A 25 -0.21 2.29 1.28
C LYS A 25 0.22 1.77 -0.08
N ALA A 26 -0.29 0.61 -0.50
CA ALA A 26 0.00 0.00 -1.80
C ALA A 26 -0.35 0.95 -2.94
N GLU A 27 -1.54 1.55 -2.91
CA GLU A 27 -1.98 2.55 -3.90
C GLU A 27 -1.03 3.76 -3.96
N GLY A 28 -0.62 4.28 -2.81
CA GLY A 28 0.35 5.38 -2.75
C GLY A 28 1.71 5.02 -3.36
N ILE A 29 2.20 3.82 -3.07
CA ILE A 29 3.46 3.28 -3.62
C ILE A 29 3.36 3.13 -5.14
N ILE A 30 2.25 2.58 -5.65
CA ILE A 30 1.99 2.40 -7.08
C ILE A 30 1.96 3.75 -7.80
N ALA A 31 1.21 4.72 -7.25
CA ALA A 31 1.11 6.06 -7.83
C ALA A 31 2.48 6.76 -7.91
N GLN A 32 3.26 6.73 -6.83
CA GLN A 32 4.61 7.31 -6.82
C GLN A 32 5.55 6.59 -7.78
N THR A 33 5.49 5.25 -7.84
CA THR A 33 6.34 4.46 -8.74
C THR A 33 6.08 4.78 -10.21
N ALA A 34 4.82 5.03 -10.58
CA ALA A 34 4.46 5.47 -11.94
C ALA A 34 5.01 6.84 -12.32
N GLN A 35 5.17 7.75 -11.34
CA GLN A 35 5.78 9.06 -11.57
C GLN A 35 7.31 9.00 -11.63
N ASP A 36 7.92 8.12 -10.83
CA ASP A 36 9.38 8.00 -10.74
C ASP A 36 9.99 7.23 -11.92
N LEU A 37 9.25 6.26 -12.47
CA LEU A 37 9.75 5.30 -13.48
C LEU A 37 8.93 5.32 -14.79
N PRO A 38 8.72 6.47 -15.45
CA PRO A 38 7.95 6.50 -16.68
C PRO A 38 8.66 5.74 -17.81
N GLY A 39 7.91 4.89 -18.52
CA GLY A 39 8.42 4.14 -19.68
C GLY A 39 9.47 3.08 -19.37
N GLN A 40 9.68 2.75 -18.09
CA GLN A 40 10.58 1.68 -17.69
C GLN A 40 9.98 0.29 -17.99
N PRO A 41 10.81 -0.73 -18.25
CA PRO A 41 10.34 -2.09 -18.49
C PRO A 41 9.80 -2.73 -17.21
N HIS A 42 8.97 -3.77 -17.40
CA HIS A 42 8.22 -4.43 -16.34
C HIS A 42 9.09 -4.98 -15.20
N ASP A 43 10.22 -5.60 -15.53
CA ASP A 43 11.18 -6.14 -14.57
C ASP A 43 11.74 -5.05 -13.63
N ILE A 44 12.08 -3.89 -14.18
CA ILE A 44 12.58 -2.74 -13.40
C ILE A 44 11.49 -2.16 -12.51
N VAL A 45 10.27 -2.03 -13.03
CA VAL A 45 9.12 -1.56 -12.25
C VAL A 45 8.79 -2.54 -11.12
N ARG A 46 8.75 -3.84 -11.41
CA ARG A 46 8.46 -4.90 -10.43
C ARG A 46 9.48 -4.93 -9.31
N GLU A 47 10.77 -4.86 -9.64
CA GLU A 47 11.86 -4.81 -8.67
C GLU A 47 11.74 -3.58 -7.75
N ALA A 48 11.44 -2.41 -8.32
CA ALA A 48 11.24 -1.20 -7.55
C ALA A 48 10.00 -1.28 -6.63
N LEU A 49 8.91 -1.91 -7.08
CA LEU A 49 7.75 -2.17 -6.23
C LEU A 49 8.12 -3.11 -5.09
N ALA A 50 8.75 -4.25 -5.36
CA ALA A 50 9.14 -5.20 -4.32
C ALA A 50 9.91 -4.54 -3.17
N GLN A 51 10.92 -3.71 -3.50
CA GLN A 51 11.70 -2.96 -2.51
C GLN A 51 10.85 -1.95 -1.71
N ARG A 52 9.96 -1.20 -2.38
CA ARG A 52 9.12 -0.20 -1.71
C ARG A 52 8.06 -0.83 -0.81
N PHE A 53 7.49 -1.95 -1.23
CA PHE A 53 6.53 -2.72 -0.43
C PHE A 53 7.21 -3.27 0.83
N GLU A 54 8.40 -3.86 0.70
CA GLU A 54 9.21 -4.32 1.84
C GLU A 54 9.53 -3.17 2.82
N GLN A 55 10.02 -2.03 2.31
CA GLN A 55 10.34 -0.85 3.12
C GLN A 55 9.13 -0.26 3.85
N SER A 56 7.94 -0.40 3.26
CA SER A 56 6.69 0.14 3.82
C SER A 56 5.94 -0.88 4.69
N GLY A 57 6.47 -2.10 4.83
CA GLY A 57 5.85 -3.19 5.57
C GLY A 57 4.57 -3.73 4.91
N VAL A 58 4.39 -3.52 3.61
CA VAL A 58 3.24 -4.03 2.86
C VAL A 58 3.60 -5.40 2.30
N ALA A 59 2.87 -6.43 2.71
CA ALA A 59 3.05 -7.77 2.16
C ALA A 59 2.42 -7.86 0.77
N ALA A 60 3.18 -8.35 -0.21
CA ALA A 60 2.71 -8.61 -1.56
C ALA A 60 3.30 -9.94 -2.06
N SER A 61 2.49 -10.75 -2.72
CA SER A 61 2.97 -11.94 -3.42
C SER A 61 3.63 -11.56 -4.75
N ASP A 62 4.36 -12.49 -5.37
CA ASP A 62 4.92 -12.28 -6.70
C ASP A 62 3.84 -11.96 -7.74
N ASP A 63 2.66 -12.59 -7.62
CA ASP A 63 1.51 -12.33 -8.50
C ASP A 63 0.95 -10.92 -8.30
N ASP A 64 0.85 -10.46 -7.05
CA ASP A 64 0.44 -9.08 -6.73
C ASP A 64 1.45 -8.07 -7.30
N LEU A 65 2.75 -8.33 -7.11
CA LEU A 65 3.82 -7.48 -7.65
C LEU A 65 3.79 -7.40 -9.18
N ASN A 66 3.51 -8.52 -9.86
CA ASN A 66 3.35 -8.54 -11.31
C ASN A 66 2.14 -7.70 -11.75
N GLY A 67 1.00 -7.84 -11.07
CA GLY A 67 -0.21 -7.07 -11.35
C GLY A 67 -0.03 -5.56 -11.10
N HIS A 68 0.64 -5.20 -10.00
CA HIS A 68 0.96 -3.81 -9.69
C HIS A 68 1.97 -3.20 -10.68
N ALA A 69 2.93 -3.99 -11.18
CA ALA A 69 3.86 -3.52 -12.20
C ALA A 69 3.15 -3.23 -13.54
N ASP A 70 2.20 -4.06 -13.95
CA ASP A 70 1.35 -3.81 -15.12
C ASP A 70 0.53 -2.52 -14.94
N GLU A 71 -0.01 -2.30 -13.74
CA GLU A 71 -0.75 -1.10 -13.40
C GLU A 71 0.11 0.17 -13.49
N VAL A 72 1.32 0.14 -12.94
CA VAL A 72 2.29 1.25 -13.04
C VAL A 72 2.60 1.57 -14.50
N ILE A 73 2.89 0.55 -15.32
CA ILE A 73 3.19 0.76 -16.75
C ILE A 73 2.00 1.40 -17.45
N LYS A 74 0.79 0.92 -17.18
CA LYS A 74 -0.43 1.49 -17.75
C LYS A 74 -0.64 2.95 -17.34
N ARG A 75 -0.41 3.30 -16.07
CA ARG A 75 -0.55 4.68 -15.54
C ARG A 75 0.50 5.62 -16.15
N SER A 76 1.74 5.16 -16.27
CA SER A 76 2.84 5.96 -16.83
C SER A 76 2.76 6.13 -18.36
N SER A 77 2.10 5.21 -19.06
CA SER A 77 1.88 5.29 -20.52
C SER A 77 0.67 6.16 -20.91
N GLY A 78 -0.24 6.43 -19.96
CA GLY A 78 -1.48 7.16 -20.18
C GLY A 78 -1.44 8.64 -19.76
N SER A 79 -0.28 9.16 -19.37
CA SER A 79 -0.08 10.55 -18.91
C SER A 79 0.60 11.44 -19.94
#